data_AF-A0A8T3Z975-F1
#
_entry.id   AF-A0A8T3Z975-F1
#
_cell.length_a   1.000
_cell.length_b   1.000
_cell.length_c   1.000
_cell.angle_alpha   90.00
_cell.angle_beta   90.00
_cell.angle_gamma   90.00
#
_symmetry.space_group_name_H-M   'P 1'
#
loop_
_entity.id
_entity.type
_entity.pdbx_description
1 polymer ?
#
loop_
_entity_poly.entity_id
_entity_poly.type
_entity_poly.pdbx_seq_one_letter_code
_entity_poly.pdbx_strand_id
1 'polypeptide(L)'
;MYTFSYINHSCDPNVLVKHETIARSKFFAMRDITKGEQLTYDYGVNAMDQIDKELWKTTCKCGAKKCRRILSTCFLKQPIENQRKYYKYLPRSLKRKYKNKFSKVRR
;
A
#
# COMPACT_ATOMS: atom_id res chain seq x y z
N MET A 1 22.83 2.34 3.78
CA MET A 1 21.80 3.38 3.76
C MET A 1 20.55 2.79 3.11
N TYR A 2 19.44 2.64 3.83
CA TYR A 2 18.22 2.05 3.27
C TYR A 2 17.46 3.11 2.49
N THR A 3 17.50 3.05 1.16
CA THR A 3 16.78 3.96 0.24
C THR A 3 15.27 4.05 0.55
N PHE A 4 14.72 3.00 1.16
CA PHE A 4 13.33 2.90 1.58
C PHE A 4 12.89 4.02 2.54
N SER A 5 13.77 4.51 3.40
CA SER A 5 13.46 5.48 4.45
C SER A 5 13.16 6.89 3.94
N TYR A 6 13.43 7.18 2.67
CA TYR A 6 13.28 8.51 2.07
C TYR A 6 12.06 8.65 1.15
N ILE A 7 11.34 7.56 0.89
CA ILE A 7 10.21 7.57 -0.04
C ILE A 7 8.91 7.79 0.74
N ASN A 8 8.23 8.89 0.46
CA ASN A 8 7.05 9.31 1.21
C ASN A 8 5.77 8.53 0.85
N HIS A 9 4.76 8.68 1.71
CA HIS A 9 3.43 8.16 1.44
C HIS A 9 2.65 9.03 0.45
N SER A 10 1.94 8.38 -0.48
CA SER A 10 0.80 8.98 -1.20
C SER A 10 -0.40 8.02 -1.23
N CYS A 11 -1.62 8.56 -1.08
CA CYS A 11 -2.86 7.81 -1.32
C CYS A 11 -3.09 7.52 -2.81
N ASP A 12 -2.43 8.27 -3.70
CA ASP A 12 -2.32 7.97 -5.12
C ASP A 12 -0.84 7.87 -5.53
N PRO A 13 -0.17 6.75 -5.18
CA PRO A 13 1.26 6.60 -5.40
C PRO A 13 1.60 6.29 -6.86
N ASN A 14 2.84 6.57 -7.24
CA ASN A 14 3.40 6.21 -8.54
C ASN A 14 4.27 4.94 -8.50
N VAL A 15 4.56 4.40 -7.31
CA VAL A 15 5.38 3.21 -7.12
C VAL A 15 4.69 2.18 -6.24
N LEU A 16 4.82 0.91 -6.62
CA LEU A 16 4.48 -0.27 -5.84
C LEU A 16 5.74 -0.86 -5.23
N VAL A 17 5.67 -1.32 -3.98
CA VAL A 17 6.74 -2.10 -3.36
C VAL A 17 6.37 -3.57 -3.36
N LYS A 18 7.32 -4.42 -3.75
CA LYS A 18 7.22 -5.86 -3.61
C LYS A 18 8.39 -6.38 -2.79
N HIS A 19 8.08 -7.02 -1.66
CA HIS A 19 9.05 -7.72 -0.85
C HIS A 19 9.35 -9.07 -1.49
N GLU A 20 10.59 -9.28 -1.96
CA GLU A 20 11.05 -10.57 -2.48
C GLU A 20 11.53 -11.47 -1.34
N THR A 21 12.20 -10.87 -0.35
CA THR A 21 12.62 -11.51 0.90
C THR A 21 12.45 -10.53 2.06
N ILE A 22 12.75 -10.97 3.29
CA ILE A 22 12.74 -10.10 4.48
C ILE A 22 13.72 -8.93 4.32
N ALA A 23 14.87 -9.17 3.66
CA ALA A 23 15.92 -8.17 3.49
C ALA A 23 15.89 -7.46 2.12
N ARG A 24 15.06 -7.92 1.17
CA ARG A 24 15.07 -7.42 -0.21
C ARG A 24 13.68 -6.99 -0.67
N SER A 25 13.58 -5.72 -1.01
CA SER A 25 12.39 -5.11 -1.60
C SER A 25 12.74 -4.49 -2.95
N LYS A 26 11.80 -4.56 -3.90
CA LYS A 26 11.90 -3.89 -5.20
C LYS A 26 10.76 -2.90 -5.36
N PHE A 27 11.06 -1.83 -6.07
CA PHE A 27 10.11 -0.80 -6.46
C PHE A 27 9.71 -1.01 -7.92
N PHE A 28 8.41 -0.94 -8.21
CA PHE A 28 7.86 -1.05 -9.54
C PHE A 28 7.03 0.19 -9.85
N ALA A 29 7.31 0.85 -10.96
CA ALA A 29 6.48 1.97 -11.41
C ALA A 29 5.06 1.46 -11.72
N MET A 30 4.04 2.17 -11.23
CA MET A 30 2.62 1.85 -11.49
C MET A 30 2.07 2.58 -12.72
N ARG A 31 2.81 3.57 -13.20
CA ARG A 31 2.58 4.39 -14.38
C ARG A 31 3.92 5.03 -14.79
N ASP A 32 3.94 5.71 -15.92
CA ASP A 32 5.09 6.53 -16.30
C ASP A 32 5.34 7.64 -15.27
N ILE A 33 6.63 7.88 -14.98
CA ILE A 33 7.10 8.82 -13.97
C ILE A 33 8.00 9.83 -14.66
N THR A 34 7.68 11.10 -14.51
CA THR A 34 8.44 12.18 -15.14
C THR A 34 9.67 12.56 -14.31
N LYS A 35 10.70 13.13 -14.96
CA LYS A 35 11.90 13.59 -14.25
C LYS A 35 11.53 14.68 -13.24
N GLY A 36 11.98 14.53 -12.01
CA GLY A 36 11.69 15.46 -10.91
C GLY A 36 10.41 15.15 -10.13
N GLU A 37 9.59 14.20 -10.60
CA GLU A 37 8.43 13.74 -9.86
C GLU A 37 8.86 12.95 -8.62
N GLN A 38 8.28 13.26 -7.46
CA GLN A 38 8.56 12.53 -6.22
C GLN A 38 8.05 11.09 -6.31
N LEU A 39 8.93 10.12 -6.01
CA LEU A 39 8.49 8.73 -5.83
C LEU A 39 7.72 8.58 -4.52
N THR A 40 6.58 7.91 -4.58
CA THR A 40 5.72 7.67 -3.41
C THR A 40 5.11 6.28 -3.45
N TYR A 41 4.83 5.69 -2.29
CA TYR A 41 4.12 4.41 -2.17
C TYR A 41 3.04 4.43 -1.09
N ASP A 42 2.13 3.43 -1.09
CA ASP A 42 1.10 3.30 -0.07
C ASP A 42 1.61 2.54 1.16
N TYR A 43 1.86 3.26 2.26
CA TYR A 43 2.40 2.67 3.49
C TYR A 43 1.43 1.64 4.09
N GLY A 44 0.13 1.86 3.98
CA GLY A 44 -0.87 0.94 4.54
C GLY A 44 -0.91 -0.39 3.79
N VAL A 45 -0.59 -0.37 2.50
CA VAL A 45 -0.46 -1.60 1.68
C VAL A 45 0.89 -2.28 1.91
N ASN A 46 1.93 -1.58 2.37
CA ASN A 46 3.20 -2.24 2.67
C ASN A 46 3.25 -2.87 4.07
N ALA A 47 2.37 -2.45 4.99
CA ALA A 47 2.23 -3.03 6.32
C ALA A 47 1.51 -4.40 6.30
N MET A 48 2.01 -5.33 5.48
CA MET A 48 1.38 -6.61 5.16
C MET A 48 1.28 -7.56 6.37
N ASP A 49 2.21 -7.48 7.30
CA ASP A 49 2.21 -8.16 8.60
C ASP A 49 1.10 -7.65 9.54
N GLN A 50 0.58 -6.46 9.26
CA GLN A 50 -0.44 -5.74 10.05
C GLN A 50 -1.73 -5.51 9.27
N ILE A 51 -1.93 -6.22 8.15
CA ILE A 51 -3.07 -6.09 7.24
C ILE A 51 -4.45 -6.07 7.95
N ASP A 52 -4.60 -6.80 9.05
CA ASP A 52 -5.82 -6.89 9.86
C ASP A 52 -5.71 -6.22 11.25
N LYS A 53 -4.60 -5.54 11.54
CA LYS A 53 -4.32 -4.87 12.82
C LYS A 53 -4.05 -3.39 12.61
N GLU A 54 -4.72 -2.57 13.39
CA GLU A 54 -4.50 -1.12 13.41
C GLU A 54 -3.50 -0.75 14.50
N LEU A 55 -2.24 -1.15 14.30
CA LEU A 55 -1.17 -0.87 15.27
C LEU A 55 -0.72 0.59 15.23
N TRP A 56 -0.86 1.23 14.06
CA TRP A 56 -0.49 2.63 13.85
C TRP A 56 -1.52 3.34 12.99
N LYS A 57 -1.79 4.60 13.34
CA LYS A 57 -2.58 5.54 12.54
C LYS A 57 -2.03 6.96 12.65
N THR A 58 -2.09 7.72 11.56
CA THR A 58 -1.69 9.14 11.56
C THR A 58 -2.44 9.97 10.53
N THR A 59 -2.38 11.28 10.68
CA THR A 59 -2.92 12.23 9.72
C THR A 59 -2.07 12.22 8.44
N CYS A 60 -2.70 11.94 7.31
CA CYS A 60 -2.09 11.93 5.99
C CYS A 60 -2.10 13.34 5.38
N LYS A 61 -0.93 13.78 4.90
CA LYS A 61 -0.72 15.09 4.26
C LYS A 61 -0.23 14.98 2.81
N CYS A 62 -0.54 13.89 2.12
CA CYS A 62 0.04 13.60 0.79
C CYS A 62 -0.47 14.47 -0.38
N GLY A 63 -1.52 15.27 -0.19
CA GLY A 63 -2.05 16.15 -1.24
C GLY A 63 -2.82 15.46 -2.39
N ALA A 64 -2.95 14.13 -2.40
CA ALA A 64 -3.69 13.42 -3.44
C ALA A 64 -5.19 13.82 -3.46
N LYS A 65 -5.79 13.93 -4.66
CA LYS A 65 -7.22 14.29 -4.84
C LYS A 65 -8.16 13.38 -4.03
N LYS A 66 -7.87 12.08 -3.97
CA LYS A 66 -8.60 11.08 -3.18
C LYS A 66 -7.82 10.68 -1.92
N CYS A 67 -7.29 11.65 -1.18
CA CYS A 67 -6.57 11.41 0.07
C CYS A 67 -7.49 10.79 1.13
N ARG A 68 -7.02 9.72 1.80
CA ARG A 68 -7.75 9.02 2.86
C ARG A 68 -7.83 9.82 4.17
N ARG A 69 -7.10 10.93 4.28
CA ARG A 69 -6.92 11.79 5.48
C ARG A 69 -6.27 11.11 6.68
N ILE A 70 -6.53 9.83 6.90
CA ILE A 70 -5.89 8.98 7.89
C ILE A 70 -5.13 7.86 7.18
N LEU A 71 -3.85 7.74 7.49
CA LEU A 71 -3.03 6.60 7.12
C LEU A 71 -3.09 5.57 8.26
N SER A 72 -3.43 4.33 7.95
CA SER A 72 -3.52 3.22 8.91
C SER A 72 -2.87 1.98 8.33
N THR A 73 -2.25 1.17 9.20
CA THR A 73 -1.63 -0.12 8.83
C THR A 73 -2.67 -1.19 8.51
N CYS A 74 -3.91 -1.00 8.96
CA CYS A 74 -4.98 -1.97 8.76
C CYS A 74 -5.59 -1.85 7.36
N PHE A 75 -4.95 -2.47 6.37
CA PHE A 75 -5.43 -2.48 4.98
C PHE A 75 -6.87 -2.99 4.83
N LEU A 76 -7.30 -3.97 5.63
CA LEU A 76 -8.66 -4.52 5.55
C LEU A 76 -9.77 -3.55 6.00
N LYS A 77 -9.43 -2.49 6.73
CA LYS A 77 -10.37 -1.40 7.10
C LYS A 77 -10.41 -0.27 6.08
N GLN A 78 -9.51 -0.27 5.08
CA GLN A 78 -9.45 0.79 4.09
C GLN A 78 -10.64 0.74 3.12
N PRO A 79 -10.93 1.84 2.39
CA PRO A 79 -12.00 1.87 1.40
C PRO A 79 -11.92 0.72 0.39
N ILE A 80 -13.08 0.19 -0.02
CA ILE A 80 -13.15 -1.00 -0.87
C ILE A 80 -12.47 -0.79 -2.22
N GLU A 81 -12.49 0.44 -2.75
CA GLU A 81 -11.81 0.82 -3.99
C GLU A 81 -10.29 0.65 -3.84
N ASN A 82 -9.74 1.04 -2.68
CA ASN A 82 -8.32 0.86 -2.39
C ASN A 82 -7.99 -0.63 -2.27
N GLN A 83 -8.86 -1.39 -1.60
CA GLN A 83 -8.66 -2.83 -1.47
C GLN A 83 -8.65 -3.52 -2.84
N ARG A 84 -9.58 -3.17 -3.74
CA ARG A 84 -9.64 -3.65 -5.12
C ARG A 84 -8.41 -3.26 -5.93
N LYS A 85 -7.96 -2.00 -5.84
CA LYS A 85 -6.75 -1.49 -6.53
C LYS A 85 -5.53 -2.35 -6.21
N TYR A 86 -5.33 -2.67 -4.93
CA TYR A 86 -4.13 -3.38 -4.48
C TYR A 86 -4.28 -4.91 -4.42
N TYR A 87 -5.51 -5.44 -4.47
CA TYR A 87 -5.76 -6.88 -4.36
C TYR A 87 -4.89 -7.68 -5.32
N LYS A 88 -4.76 -7.27 -6.58
CA LYS A 88 -3.92 -7.96 -7.57
C LYS A 88 -2.46 -8.11 -7.13
N TYR A 89 -1.91 -7.13 -6.43
CA TYR A 89 -0.51 -7.10 -5.99
C TYR A 89 -0.25 -7.86 -4.68
N LEU A 90 -1.29 -8.20 -3.92
CA LEU A 90 -1.11 -8.92 -2.66
C LEU A 90 -0.55 -10.34 -2.88
N PRO A 91 0.35 -10.80 -1.98
CA PRO A 91 0.83 -12.18 -1.95
C PRO A 91 -0.32 -13.21 -1.93
N ARG A 92 -0.13 -14.34 -2.63
CA ARG A 92 -1.10 -15.45 -2.64
C ARG A 92 -1.42 -15.98 -1.24
N SER A 93 -0.41 -16.03 -0.36
CA SER A 93 -0.57 -16.44 1.04
C SER A 93 -1.56 -15.57 1.81
N LEU A 94 -1.47 -14.24 1.68
CA LEU A 94 -2.37 -13.29 2.32
C LEU A 94 -3.79 -13.36 1.74
N LYS A 95 -3.91 -13.45 0.41
CA LYS A 95 -5.21 -13.67 -0.24
C LYS A 95 -5.92 -14.92 0.28
N ARG A 96 -5.17 -16.01 0.49
CA ARG A 96 -5.69 -17.28 1.04
C ARG A 96 -6.09 -17.12 2.51
N LYS A 97 -5.21 -16.55 3.34
CA LYS A 97 -5.46 -16.34 4.78
C LYS A 97 -6.71 -15.49 5.03
N TYR A 98 -6.91 -14.44 4.25
CA TYR A 98 -8.03 -13.49 4.41
C TYR A 98 -9.13 -13.65 3.36
N LYS A 99 -9.29 -14.85 2.77
CA LYS A 99 -10.24 -15.14 1.67
C LYS A 99 -11.66 -14.63 1.95
N ASN A 100 -12.17 -14.84 3.16
CA ASN A 100 -13.53 -14.45 3.56
C ASN A 100 -13.67 -12.92 3.67
N LYS A 101 -12.65 -12.24 4.20
CA LYS A 101 -12.62 -10.77 4.30
C LYS A 101 -12.51 -10.10 2.93
N PHE A 102 -11.89 -10.77 1.96
CA PHE A 102 -11.80 -10.33 0.56
C PHE A 102 -12.99 -10.75 -0.34
N SER A 103 -14.05 -11.34 0.22
CA SER A 103 -15.22 -11.77 -0.56
C SER A 103 -15.85 -10.62 -1.37
N LYS A 104 -15.98 -9.43 -0.75
CA LYS A 104 -16.51 -8.21 -1.40
C LYS A 104 -15.56 -7.60 -2.43
N VAL A 105 -14.26 -7.83 -2.29
CA VAL A 105 -13.22 -7.33 -3.21
C VAL A 105 -13.18 -8.14 -4.50
N ARG A 106 -13.52 -9.43 -4.42
CA ARG A 106 -13.56 -10.37 -5.55
C ARG A 106 -14.87 -10.31 -6.36
N ARG A 107 -15.92 -9.70 -5.81
CA ARG A 107 -17.16 -9.37 -6.52
C ARG A 107 -16.97 -8.07 -7.28
#